data_AF-A0A9W4RG40-F1
#
_entry.id   AF-A0A9W4RG40-F1
#
_cell.length_a   1.000
_cell.length_b   1.000
_cell.length_c   1.000
_cell.angle_alpha   90.00
_cell.angle_beta   90.00
_cell.angle_gamma   90.00
#
_symmetry.space_group_name_H-M   'P 1'
#
loop_
_entity.id
_entity.type
_entity.pdbx_description
1 polymer ?
#
loop_
_entity_poly.entity_id
_entity_poly.type
_entity_poly.pdbx_seq_one_letter_code
_entity_poly.pdbx_strand_id
1 'polypeptide(L)'
;MKPSEIIDWALTHGFRATGTNAFSCRYEELDYQILIQRDAYVLNRKLPGGAIQTRSKAGFDGLHIDEFGMLQGGGLAEAFVRKHWRDSLPMPPWITPEYRDHAINMMIPDWEARISGFSPAP
;
A
#
# COMPACT_ATOMS: atom_id res chain seq x y z
N MET A 1 -12.82 2.86 10.70
CA MET A 1 -11.61 3.43 11.35
C MET A 1 -11.77 4.94 11.56
N LYS A 2 -11.13 5.54 12.56
CA LYS A 2 -11.16 7.00 12.79
C LYS A 2 -10.03 7.69 12.02
N PRO A 3 -10.20 8.96 11.59
CA PRO A 3 -9.13 9.73 10.94
C PRO A 3 -7.82 9.78 11.72
N SER A 4 -7.86 9.89 13.04
CA SER A 4 -6.65 9.94 13.88
C SER A 4 -5.81 8.66 13.79
N GLU A 5 -6.45 7.49 13.68
CA GLU A 5 -5.75 6.21 13.55
C GLU A 5 -4.99 6.12 12.21
N ILE A 6 -5.54 6.71 11.14
CA ILE A 6 -4.89 6.80 9.83
C ILE A 6 -3.69 7.75 9.89
N ILE A 7 -3.81 8.87 10.61
CA ILE A 7 -2.72 9.84 10.81
C ILE A 7 -1.58 9.16 11.55
N ASP A 8 -1.87 8.53 12.69
CA ASP A 8 -0.87 7.85 13.51
C ASP A 8 -0.17 6.75 12.70
N TRP A 9 -0.96 5.94 11.98
CA TRP A 9 -0.41 4.94 11.07
C TRP A 9 0.53 5.54 10.03
N ALA A 10 0.11 6.59 9.32
CA ALA A 10 0.91 7.22 8.27
C ALA A 10 2.25 7.73 8.81
N LEU A 11 2.24 8.40 9.97
CA LEU A 11 3.44 8.94 10.60
C LEU A 11 4.40 7.83 11.06
N THR A 12 3.88 6.72 11.59
CA THR A 12 4.70 5.55 11.97
C THR A 12 5.30 4.84 10.75
N HIS A 13 4.60 4.87 9.61
CA HIS A 13 4.97 4.12 8.40
C HIS A 13 5.72 4.98 7.36
N GLY A 14 6.45 5.99 7.82
CA GLY A 14 7.38 6.77 6.99
C GLY A 14 6.75 7.87 6.14
N PHE A 15 5.45 8.16 6.30
CA PHE A 15 4.88 9.38 5.74
C PHE A 15 5.21 10.59 6.60
N ARG A 16 5.30 11.76 5.96
CA ARG A 16 5.53 13.04 6.61
C ARG A 16 4.33 13.95 6.38
N ALA A 17 3.96 14.72 7.40
CA ALA A 17 2.95 15.76 7.25
C ALA A 17 3.40 16.81 6.24
N THR A 18 2.54 17.12 5.26
CA THR A 18 2.74 18.16 4.23
C THR A 18 1.63 19.20 4.24
N GLY A 19 0.63 19.02 5.09
CA GLY A 19 -0.49 19.93 5.35
C GLY A 19 -1.39 19.36 6.44
N THR A 20 -2.42 20.10 6.83
CA THR A 20 -3.30 19.75 7.97
C THR A 20 -3.88 18.33 7.91
N ASN A 21 -4.18 17.84 6.71
CA ASN A 21 -4.72 16.49 6.50
C ASN A 21 -4.03 15.78 5.32
N ALA A 22 -2.75 16.11 5.08
CA ALA A 22 -2.00 15.62 3.93
C ALA A 22 -0.67 15.04 4.39
N PHE A 23 -0.40 13.80 3.99
CA PHE A 23 0.79 13.06 4.37
C PHE A 23 1.44 12.49 3.11
N SER A 24 2.75 12.68 2.97
CA SER A 24 3.49 12.28 1.77
C SER A 24 4.63 11.36 2.14
N CYS A 25 4.86 10.34 1.32
CA CYS A 25 6.01 9.48 1.39
C CYS A 25 6.60 9.32 -0.02
N ARG A 26 7.89 9.64 -0.15
CA ARG A 26 8.61 9.43 -1.41
C ARG A 26 9.05 7.97 -1.50
N TYR A 27 8.77 7.37 -2.64
CA TYR A 27 9.23 6.03 -2.98
C TYR A 27 9.61 5.99 -4.46
N GLU A 28 10.85 5.58 -4.75
CA GLU A 28 11.49 5.75 -6.05
C GLU A 28 11.44 7.23 -6.52
N GLU A 29 10.95 7.47 -7.74
CA GLU A 29 10.75 8.79 -8.33
C GLU A 29 9.33 9.34 -8.10
N LEU A 30 8.54 8.67 -7.26
CA LEU A 30 7.13 8.97 -7.03
C LEU A 30 6.91 9.52 -5.62
N ASP A 31 5.93 10.42 -5.48
CA ASP A 31 5.43 10.89 -4.17
C ASP A 31 4.02 10.33 -3.95
N TYR A 32 3.87 9.47 -2.94
CA TYR A 32 2.58 8.93 -2.53
C TYR A 32 1.99 9.80 -1.46
N GLN A 33 0.82 10.35 -1.72
CA GLN A 33 0.14 11.27 -0.85
C GLN A 33 -1.17 10.68 -0.34
N ILE A 34 -1.30 10.61 0.98
CA ILE A 34 -2.55 10.35 1.68
C ILE A 34 -3.20 11.70 1.96
N LEU A 35 -4.47 11.84 1.57
CA LEU A 35 -5.33 12.94 1.98
C LEU A 35 -6.48 12.40 2.83
N ILE A 36 -6.69 13.03 3.97
CA ILE A 36 -7.83 12.75 4.85
C ILE A 36 -8.87 13.86 4.63
N GLN A 37 -9.93 13.51 3.93
CA GLN A 37 -11.08 14.40 3.67
C GLN A 37 -12.16 14.18 4.73
N ARG A 38 -13.28 14.91 4.62
CA ARG A 38 -14.36 14.86 5.61
C ARG A 38 -14.93 13.45 5.81
N ASP A 39 -15.04 12.69 4.74
CA ASP A 39 -15.74 11.41 4.66
C ASP A 39 -14.89 10.30 4.03
N ALA A 40 -13.66 10.61 3.63
CA ALA A 40 -12.86 9.70 2.84
C ALA A 40 -11.36 9.86 3.04
N TYR A 41 -10.69 8.74 2.88
CA TYR A 41 -9.28 8.65 2.57
C TYR A 41 -9.09 8.70 1.06
N VAL A 42 -8.05 9.41 0.61
CA VAL A 42 -7.62 9.43 -0.79
C VAL A 42 -6.14 9.14 -0.86
N LEU A 43 -5.76 8.11 -1.63
CA LEU A 43 -4.38 7.85 -2.02
C LEU A 43 -4.12 8.43 -3.40
N ASN A 44 -3.22 9.39 -3.46
CA ASN A 44 -2.68 9.95 -4.69
C ASN A 44 -1.26 9.45 -4.93
N ARG A 45 -0.90 9.35 -6.21
CA ARG A 45 0.48 9.20 -6.68
C ARG A 45 0.82 10.41 -7.52
N LYS A 46 1.86 11.15 -7.14
CA LYS A 46 2.42 12.23 -7.93
C LYS A 46 3.57 11.69 -8.77
N LEU A 47 3.52 11.96 -10.06
CA LEU A 47 4.52 11.59 -11.05
C LEU A 47 5.64 12.64 -11.12
N PRO A 48 6.83 12.28 -11.65
CA PRO A 48 7.81 13.26 -12.09
C PRO A 48 7.14 14.27 -13.04
N GLY A 49 7.36 15.57 -12.81
CA GLY A 49 6.70 16.65 -13.55
C GLY A 49 5.40 17.16 -12.92
N GLY A 50 4.98 16.61 -11.78
CA GLY A 50 3.92 17.20 -10.93
C GLY A 50 2.50 16.73 -11.24
N ALA A 51 2.30 15.86 -12.23
CA ALA A 51 1.00 15.27 -12.50
C ALA A 51 0.53 14.40 -11.31
N ILE A 52 -0.71 14.58 -10.88
CA ILE A 52 -1.30 13.86 -9.75
C ILE A 52 -2.32 12.84 -10.27
N GLN A 53 -2.21 11.59 -9.82
CA GLN A 53 -3.13 10.52 -10.14
C GLN A 53 -3.73 9.93 -8.87
N THR A 54 -5.05 9.96 -8.74
CA THR A 54 -5.73 9.24 -7.67
C THR A 54 -5.67 7.73 -7.92
N ARG A 55 -5.14 7.00 -6.95
CA ARG A 55 -4.96 5.55 -6.98
C ARG A 55 -6.06 4.82 -6.25
N SER A 56 -6.55 5.40 -5.15
CA SER A 56 -7.64 4.84 -4.37
C SER A 56 -8.41 5.96 -3.66
N LYS A 57 -9.71 5.73 -3.47
CA LYS A 57 -10.57 6.50 -2.58
C LYS A 57 -11.41 5.51 -1.79
N ALA A 58 -11.40 5.63 -0.47
CA ALA A 58 -12.13 4.74 0.43
C ALA A 58 -12.82 5.55 1.52
N GLY A 59 -14.05 5.17 1.85
CA GLY A 59 -14.70 5.64 3.08
C GLY A 59 -13.99 5.06 4.29
N PHE A 60 -14.05 5.75 5.43
CA PHE A 60 -13.34 5.33 6.64
C PHE A 60 -13.80 3.97 7.20
N ASP A 61 -15.02 3.55 6.88
CA ASP A 61 -15.56 2.24 7.27
C ASP A 61 -14.97 1.08 6.47
N GLY A 62 -14.43 1.36 5.27
CA GLY A 62 -13.72 0.38 4.44
C GLY A 62 -12.24 0.24 4.81
N LEU A 63 -11.74 1.01 5.78
CA LEU A 63 -10.35 1.00 6.21
C LEU A 63 -10.21 0.28 7.54
N HIS A 64 -9.16 -0.53 7.63
CA HIS A 64 -8.73 -1.20 8.85
C HIS A 64 -7.22 -1.43 8.81
N ILE A 65 -6.62 -1.61 9.99
CA ILE A 65 -5.24 -2.10 10.12
C ILE A 65 -5.35 -3.60 10.37
N ASP A 66 -4.63 -4.40 9.60
CA ASP A 66 -4.59 -5.85 9.79
C ASP A 66 -3.66 -6.27 10.93
N GLU A 67 -3.55 -7.59 11.14
CA GLU A 67 -2.70 -8.18 12.18
C GLU A 67 -1.20 -7.91 11.97
N PHE A 68 -0.79 -7.49 10.77
CA PHE A 68 0.60 -7.14 10.43
C PHE A 68 0.88 -5.63 10.57
N GLY A 69 -0.10 -4.85 11.04
CA GLY A 69 0.06 -3.41 11.17
C GLY A 69 -0.10 -2.64 9.85
N MET A 70 -0.60 -3.29 8.79
CA MET A 70 -0.78 -2.67 7.49
C MET A 70 -2.16 -2.04 7.31
N LEU A 71 -2.21 -0.83 6.74
CA LEU A 71 -3.46 -0.19 6.37
C LEU A 71 -4.07 -0.84 5.12
N GLN A 72 -5.21 -1.50 5.31
CA GLN A 72 -5.99 -2.17 4.28
C GLN A 72 -7.14 -1.30 3.75
N GLY A 73 -7.59 -1.59 2.53
CA GLY A 73 -8.62 -0.82 1.81
C GLY A 73 -8.11 0.50 1.19
N GLY A 74 -6.93 0.98 1.59
CA GLY A 74 -6.33 2.23 1.10
C GLY A 74 -5.52 2.10 -0.20
N GLY A 75 -5.34 0.89 -0.74
CA GLY A 75 -4.59 0.65 -1.99
C GLY A 75 -3.06 0.74 -1.88
N LEU A 76 -2.51 0.72 -0.66
CA LEU A 76 -1.07 0.84 -0.39
C LEU A 76 -0.31 -0.50 -0.37
N ALA A 77 -1.01 -1.63 -0.27
CA ALA A 77 -0.39 -2.93 0.04
C ALA A 77 -0.24 -3.85 -1.19
N GLU A 78 -1.35 -4.38 -1.69
CA GLU A 78 -1.36 -5.54 -2.61
C GLU A 78 -0.64 -5.30 -3.95
N ALA A 79 -0.82 -4.12 -4.55
CA ALA A 79 -0.19 -3.79 -5.82
C ALA A 79 1.33 -3.62 -5.73
N PHE A 80 1.85 -3.27 -4.55
CA PHE A 80 3.28 -3.05 -4.35
C PHE A 80 3.99 -4.38 -4.18
N VAL A 81 3.56 -5.23 -3.26
CA VAL A 81 4.29 -6.48 -2.97
C VAL A 81 4.45 -7.34 -4.24
N ARG A 82 3.42 -7.43 -5.10
CA ARG A 82 3.50 -8.16 -6.37
C ARG A 82 4.56 -7.60 -7.33
N LYS A 83 4.64 -6.28 -7.48
CA LYS A 83 5.66 -5.61 -8.32
C LYS A 83 7.06 -5.87 -7.76
N HIS A 84 7.22 -5.78 -6.44
CA HIS A 84 8.52 -5.88 -5.78
C HIS A 84 9.08 -7.28 -5.79
N TRP A 85 8.22 -8.29 -5.60
CA TRP A 85 8.61 -9.69 -5.73
C TRP A 85 9.16 -10.00 -7.12
N ARG A 86 8.51 -9.50 -8.18
CA ARG A 86 8.92 -9.75 -9.57
C ARG A 86 10.21 -9.01 -9.95
N ASP A 87 10.31 -7.75 -9.56
CA ASP A 87 11.34 -6.84 -10.10
C ASP A 87 12.53 -6.65 -9.14
N SER A 88 12.54 -7.34 -7.98
CA SER A 88 13.57 -7.21 -6.94
C SER A 88 13.81 -5.77 -6.47
N LEU A 89 12.76 -4.95 -6.49
CA LEU A 89 12.80 -3.54 -6.10
C LEU A 89 12.83 -3.40 -4.56
N PRO A 90 13.45 -2.32 -4.02
CA PRO A 90 13.43 -2.05 -2.59
C PRO A 90 12.00 -1.84 -2.11
N MET A 91 11.61 -2.45 -0.99
CA MET A 91 10.23 -2.35 -0.50
C MET A 91 9.89 -0.90 -0.09
N PRO A 92 8.65 -0.41 -0.30
CA PRO A 92 8.27 0.90 0.17
C PRO A 92 8.32 0.96 1.70
N PRO A 93 8.67 2.12 2.28
CA PRO A 93 8.90 2.26 3.72
C PRO A 93 7.64 2.04 4.57
N TRP A 94 6.46 2.08 3.95
CA TRP A 94 5.19 1.83 4.63
C TRP A 94 4.75 0.37 4.63
N ILE A 95 5.48 -0.52 3.96
CA ILE A 95 5.23 -1.97 4.03
C ILE A 95 6.06 -2.54 5.18
N THR A 96 5.39 -3.08 6.19
CA THR A 96 6.05 -3.78 7.30
C THR A 96 6.75 -5.06 6.80
N PRO A 97 7.91 -5.44 7.36
CA PRO A 97 8.58 -6.70 7.04
C PRO A 97 7.67 -7.94 7.19
N GLU A 98 6.85 -7.97 8.23
CA GLU A 98 5.96 -9.08 8.55
C GLU A 98 4.89 -9.27 7.46
N TYR A 99 4.23 -8.18 7.05
CA TYR A 99 3.31 -8.21 5.93
C TYR A 99 3.98 -8.62 4.62
N ARG A 100 5.20 -8.14 4.35
CA ARG A 100 5.96 -8.54 3.16
C ARG A 100 6.12 -10.06 3.13
N ASP A 101 6.60 -10.64 4.22
CA ASP A 101 6.90 -12.08 4.27
C ASP A 101 5.61 -12.91 4.17
N HIS A 102 4.54 -12.46 4.85
CA HIS A 102 3.22 -13.06 4.72
C HIS A 102 2.69 -13.00 3.28
N ALA A 103 2.71 -11.83 2.65
CA ALA A 103 2.19 -11.64 1.30
C ALA A 103 3.02 -12.39 0.25
N ILE A 104 4.34 -12.49 0.41
CA ILE A 104 5.20 -13.34 -0.43
C ILE A 104 4.79 -14.82 -0.27
N ASN A 105 4.64 -15.31 0.96
CA ASN A 105 4.23 -16.69 1.22
C ASN A 105 2.87 -17.03 0.62
N MET A 106 1.93 -16.08 0.61
CA MET A 106 0.65 -16.24 -0.08
C MET A 106 0.75 -16.22 -1.61
N MET A 107 1.75 -15.54 -2.17
CA MET A 107 1.97 -15.45 -3.62
C MET A 107 2.80 -16.59 -4.21
N ILE A 108 3.61 -17.29 -3.40
CA ILE A 108 4.40 -18.46 -3.83
C ILE A 108 3.51 -19.56 -4.45
N PRO A 109 2.39 -19.99 -3.83
CA PRO A 109 1.51 -21.00 -4.43
C PRO A 109 0.94 -20.58 -5.80
N ASP A 110 0.60 -19.30 -5.95
CA ASP A 110 -0.03 -18.75 -7.14
C ASP A 110 0.97 -18.52 -8.29
N TRP A 111 2.25 -18.28 -7.95
CA TRP A 111 3.36 -18.25 -8.90
C TRP A 111 3.73 -19.66 -9.35
N GLU A 112 3.97 -20.59 -8.43
CA GLU A 112 4.27 -21.99 -8.75
C GLU A 112 3.18 -22.63 -9.62
N ALA A 113 1.89 -22.35 -9.36
CA ALA A 113 0.79 -22.81 -10.20
C ALA A 113 0.85 -22.27 -11.65
N ARG A 114 1.40 -21.07 -11.86
CA ARG A 114 1.46 -20.40 -13.19
C ARG A 114 2.71 -20.77 -13.99
N ILE A 115 3.84 -21.03 -13.36
CA ILE A 115 5.06 -21.53 -14.04
C ILE A 115 5.03 -23.04 -14.26
N SER A 116 4.33 -23.80 -13.40
CA SER A 116 4.33 -25.27 -13.50
C SER A 116 3.44 -25.83 -14.60
N GLY A 117 2.48 -25.07 -15.16
CA GLY A 117 1.55 -25.60 -16.18
C GLY A 117 0.87 -26.91 -15.78
N PHE A 118 0.84 -27.23 -14.47
CA PHE A 118 0.41 -28.51 -13.97
C PHE A 118 -1.08 -28.41 -13.66
N SER A 119 -1.88 -28.96 -14.56
CA SER A 119 -3.20 -29.44 -14.19
C SER A 119 -2.99 -30.47 -13.08
N PRO A 120 -3.56 -30.31 -11.87
CA PRO A 120 -3.62 -31.45 -10.96
C PRO A 120 -4.42 -32.52 -11.70
N ALA A 121 -3.74 -33.62 -12.05
CA ALA A 121 -4.40 -34.78 -12.60
C ALA A 121 -5.56 -35.19 -11.67
N PRO A 122 -6.70 -35.64 -12.22
CA PRO A 122 -7.91 -35.94 -11.46
C PRO A 122 -7.70 -36.98 -10.36
#